data_AF-A0A517TP87-F1
#
_entry.id   AF-A0A517TP87-F1
#
_cell.length_a   1.000
_cell.length_b   1.000
_cell.length_c   1.000
_cell.angle_alpha   90.00
_cell.angle_beta   90.00
_cell.angle_gamma   90.00
#
_symmetry.space_group_name_H-M   'P 1'
#
loop_
_entity.id
_entity.type
_entity.pdbx_description
1 polymer ?
#
loop_
_entity_poly.entity_id
_entity_poly.type
_entity_poly.pdbx_seq_one_letter_code
_entity_poly.pdbx_strand_id
1 'polypeptide(L)'
;MGIRVECPHGHVFKVKDKYAGKKGLCPRCPTQVQVTVPDLLHSEQTEKDYRRAVAEEVRASNASPADHAASVLDDSLPSDASSSGSLMGSSVIRHNVKCKCGQAVPMWFAKCPSCGNFMERR
;
A
#
# COMPACT_ATOMS: atom_id res chain seq x y z
N MET A 1 2.78 -7.35 5.34
CA MET A 1 2.06 -8.61 5.16
C MET A 1 2.55 -9.59 6.23
N GLY A 2 2.39 -10.91 6.09
CA GLY A 2 2.93 -11.84 7.10
C GLY A 2 3.23 -13.22 6.55
N ILE A 3 4.32 -13.80 7.04
CA ILE A 3 4.92 -15.08 6.65
C ILE A 3 4.30 -16.20 7.49
N ARG A 4 3.89 -17.31 6.86
CA ARG A 4 3.52 -18.54 7.56
C ARG A 4 4.77 -19.35 7.83
N VAL A 5 4.96 -19.75 9.08
CA VAL A 5 6.12 -20.53 9.53
C VAL A 5 5.62 -21.78 10.22
N GLU A 6 6.28 -22.89 9.95
CA GLU A 6 6.03 -24.18 10.58
C GLU A 6 7.19 -24.56 11.50
N CYS A 7 6.86 -24.89 12.74
CA CYS A 7 7.79 -25.41 13.73
C CYS A 7 8.06 -26.91 13.47
N PRO A 8 9.24 -27.47 13.79
CA PRO A 8 9.52 -28.91 13.70
C PRO A 8 8.55 -29.80 14.50
N HIS A 9 7.84 -29.25 15.48
CA HIS A 9 6.78 -29.95 16.22
C HIS A 9 5.39 -29.86 15.55
N GLY A 10 5.28 -29.31 14.34
CA GLY A 10 4.02 -29.21 13.58
C GLY A 10 3.14 -28.01 13.93
N HIS A 11 3.67 -26.99 14.61
CA HIS A 11 2.91 -25.78 14.90
C HIS A 11 3.03 -24.75 13.78
N VAL A 12 1.90 -24.36 13.19
CA VAL A 12 1.84 -23.30 12.18
C VAL A 12 1.44 -21.98 12.82
N PHE A 13 2.24 -20.94 12.58
CA PHE A 13 1.96 -19.59 13.07
C PHE A 13 2.37 -18.54 12.04
N LYS A 14 1.81 -17.33 12.17
CA LYS A 14 2.06 -16.22 11.25
C LYS A 14 2.91 -15.15 11.93
N VAL A 15 4.02 -14.78 11.32
CA VAL A 15 4.91 -13.72 11.80
C VAL A 15 4.91 -12.54 10.83
N LYS A 16 5.24 -11.36 11.33
CA LYS A 16 5.42 -10.17 10.49
C LYS A 16 6.64 -10.31 9.60
N ASP A 17 6.60 -9.74 8.40
CA ASP A 17 7.68 -9.81 7.42
C ASP A 17 9.02 -9.27 7.95
N LYS A 18 9.02 -8.35 8.92
CA LYS A 18 10.24 -7.85 9.59
C LYS A 18 11.07 -8.92 10.32
N TYR A 19 10.49 -10.11 10.52
CA TYR A 19 11.14 -11.25 11.12
C TYR A 19 11.60 -12.29 10.09
N ALA A 20 11.43 -12.02 8.80
CA ALA A 20 12.02 -12.77 7.69
C ALA A 20 13.51 -13.07 7.94
N GLY A 21 13.92 -14.33 7.79
CA GLY A 21 15.30 -14.78 7.92
C GLY A 21 15.85 -14.80 9.36
N LYS A 22 15.07 -14.38 10.35
CA LYS A 22 15.49 -14.38 11.77
C LYS A 22 15.10 -15.69 12.45
N LYS A 23 15.84 -16.03 13.51
CA LYS A 23 15.47 -17.10 14.43
C LYS A 23 14.42 -16.57 15.42
N GLY A 24 13.36 -17.33 15.62
CA GLY A 24 12.30 -17.05 16.59
C GLY A 24 12.03 -18.26 17.47
N LEU A 25 11.28 -18.05 18.54
CA LEU A 25 10.76 -19.14 19.38
C LEU A 25 9.32 -19.45 18.96
N CYS A 26 8.97 -20.73 18.96
CA CYS A 26 7.58 -21.12 18.77
C CYS A 26 6.75 -20.67 19.99
N PRO A 27 5.53 -20.12 19.80
CA PRO A 27 4.66 -19.75 20.92
C PRO A 27 4.09 -20.95 21.68
N ARG A 28 4.20 -22.17 21.14
CA ARG A 28 3.65 -23.38 21.76
C ARG A 28 4.69 -24.32 22.36
N CYS A 29 5.95 -24.22 21.94
CA CYS A 29 7.03 -25.06 22.45
C CYS A 29 8.33 -24.25 22.54
N PRO A 30 9.25 -24.62 23.44
CA PRO A 30 10.50 -23.88 23.65
C PRO A 30 11.53 -24.06 22.52
N THR A 31 11.14 -24.61 21.36
CA THR A 31 12.07 -24.85 20.25
C THR A 31 12.28 -23.60 19.40
N GLN A 32 13.51 -23.47 18.91
CA GLN A 32 13.88 -22.43 17.96
C GLN A 32 13.40 -22.80 16.57
N VAL A 33 12.76 -21.85 15.90
CA VAL A 33 12.28 -21.98 14.52
C VAL A 33 12.92 -20.89 13.69
N GLN A 34 13.43 -21.25 12.51
CA GLN A 34 13.93 -20.28 11.55
C GLN A 34 12.76 -19.79 10.69
N VAL A 35 12.56 -18.47 10.66
CA VAL A 35 11.54 -17.87 9.79
C VAL A 35 12.06 -17.89 8.37
N THR A 36 11.62 -18.88 7.59
CA THR A 36 11.91 -18.95 6.16
C THR A 36 11.10 -17.89 5.42
N VAL A 37 11.74 -17.20 4.49
CA VAL A 37 11.04 -16.28 3.59
C VAL A 37 10.44 -17.14 2.48
N PRO A 38 9.12 -17.06 2.21
CA PRO A 38 8.55 -17.71 1.04
C PRO A 38 9.22 -17.08 -0.18
N ASP A 39 9.93 -17.90 -0.95
CA ASP A 39 10.64 -17.42 -2.12
C ASP A 39 9.62 -17.11 -3.21
N LEU A 40 9.34 -15.83 -3.42
CA LEU A 40 8.43 -15.35 -4.47
C LEU A 40 8.96 -15.69 -5.88
N LEU A 41 10.23 -16.10 -5.99
CA LEU A 41 10.85 -16.48 -7.25
C LEU A 41 10.54 -17.92 -7.67
N HIS A 42 9.94 -18.75 -6.80
CA HIS A 42 9.68 -20.19 -7.10
C HIS A 42 8.20 -20.59 -7.03
N SER A 43 7.29 -19.64 -6.86
CA SER A 43 5.87 -19.95 -7.02
C SER A 43 5.53 -20.05 -8.51
N GLU A 44 4.97 -21.18 -8.97
CA GLU A 44 4.46 -21.31 -10.35
C GLU A 44 3.49 -20.18 -10.75
N GLN A 45 2.84 -19.58 -9.75
CA GLN A 45 1.98 -18.43 -9.90
C GLN A 45 2.74 -17.22 -10.46
N THR A 46 3.93 -16.91 -9.93
CA THR A 46 4.72 -15.75 -10.36
C THR A 46 5.31 -15.93 -11.75
N GLU A 47 5.64 -17.16 -12.16
CA GLU A 47 6.06 -17.43 -13.53
C GLU A 47 4.90 -17.27 -14.53
N LYS A 48 3.69 -17.73 -14.17
CA LYS A 48 2.48 -17.54 -14.98
C LYS A 48 2.12 -16.06 -15.11
N ASP A 49 2.21 -15.31 -14.02
CA ASP A 49 1.92 -13.88 -14.00
C ASP A 49 2.95 -13.10 -14.84
N TYR A 50 4.24 -13.44 -14.74
CA TYR A 50 5.29 -12.84 -15.56
C TYR A 50 5.07 -13.13 -17.06
N ARG A 51 4.80 -14.39 -17.43
CA ARG A 51 4.52 -14.77 -18.82
C ARG A 51 3.29 -14.06 -19.37
N ARG A 52 2.24 -13.89 -18.55
CA ARG A 52 1.04 -13.14 -18.94
C ARG A 52 1.35 -11.67 -19.20
N ALA A 53 2.08 -11.02 -18.31
CA ALA A 53 2.47 -9.62 -18.46
C ALA A 53 3.30 -9.41 -19.74
N VAL A 54 4.30 -10.26 -19.99
CA VAL A 54 5.11 -10.19 -21.22
C VAL A 54 4.28 -10.41 -22.48
N ALA A 55 3.32 -11.35 -22.47
CA ALA A 55 2.45 -11.61 -23.62
C ALA A 55 1.43 -10.48 -23.88
N GLU A 56 1.09 -9.69 -22.86
CA GLU A 56 0.23 -8.52 -22.98
C GLU A 56 1.01 -7.34 -23.57
N GLU A 57 2.22 -7.09 -23.10
CA GLU A 57 3.14 -6.06 -23.64
C GLU A 57 3.46 -6.30 -25.12
N VAL A 58 3.74 -7.55 -25.52
CA VAL A 58 4.00 -7.90 -26.93
C VAL A 58 2.75 -7.72 -27.80
N ARG A 59 1.56 -8.04 -27.26
CA ARG A 59 0.30 -7.80 -27.99
C ARG A 59 -0.03 -6.33 -28.12
N ALA A 60 0.18 -5.54 -27.06
CA ALA A 60 0.00 -4.10 -27.08
C ALA A 60 0.98 -3.42 -28.04
N SER A 61 2.23 -3.91 -28.12
CA SER A 61 3.26 -3.38 -29.03
C SER A 61 3.02 -3.74 -30.50
N ASN A 62 2.39 -4.89 -30.78
CA ASN A 62 2.09 -5.35 -32.15
C ASN A 62 0.66 -5.02 -32.63
N ALA A 63 -0.19 -4.45 -31.77
CA ALA A 63 -1.51 -3.98 -32.17
C ALA A 63 -1.35 -2.72 -33.05
N SER A 64 -1.75 -2.83 -34.32
CA SER A 64 -1.89 -1.65 -35.17
C SER A 64 -3.02 -0.75 -34.62
N PRO A 65 -2.95 0.58 -34.75
CA PRO A 65 -3.93 1.52 -34.19
C PRO A 65 -5.37 1.36 -34.71
N ALA A 66 -5.62 0.47 -35.66
CA ALA A 66 -6.90 0.30 -36.35
C ALA A 66 -7.86 -0.71 -35.70
N ASP A 67 -7.39 -1.61 -34.82
CA ASP A 67 -8.21 -2.68 -34.24
C ASP A 67 -8.76 -2.39 -32.84
N HIS A 68 -8.51 -1.21 -32.27
CA HIS A 68 -8.97 -0.85 -30.92
C HIS A 68 -10.42 -0.34 -30.84
N ALA A 69 -11.21 -0.40 -31.91
CA ALA A 69 -12.56 0.18 -31.93
C ALA A 69 -13.69 -0.74 -31.40
N ALA A 70 -13.45 -2.02 -31.10
CA ALA A 70 -14.57 -2.96 -31.02
C ALA A 70 -14.91 -3.63 -29.67
N SER A 71 -14.14 -3.50 -28.57
CA SER A 71 -14.42 -4.37 -27.40
C SER A 71 -14.28 -3.77 -25.98
N VAL A 72 -14.47 -2.46 -25.76
CA VAL A 72 -14.42 -1.92 -24.37
C VAL A 72 -15.42 -0.80 -24.05
N LEU A 73 -16.48 -0.63 -24.85
CA LEU A 73 -17.52 0.38 -24.60
C LEU A 73 -18.93 -0.22 -24.66
N ASP A 74 -19.21 -1.23 -23.82
CA ASP A 74 -20.58 -1.55 -23.43
C ASP A 74 -20.66 -1.61 -21.90
N ASP A 75 -20.44 -0.46 -21.27
CA ASP A 75 -20.96 -0.18 -19.94
C ASP A 75 -21.86 1.04 -20.11
N SER A 76 -23.17 0.79 -20.05
CA SER A 76 -24.20 1.83 -20.13
C SER A 76 -24.06 2.78 -18.95
N LEU A 77 -23.24 3.84 -19.11
CA LEU A 77 -23.19 4.94 -18.16
C LEU A 77 -24.42 5.84 -18.35
N PRO A 78 -25.15 6.17 -17.27
CA PRO A 78 -26.10 7.27 -17.31
C PRO A 78 -25.34 8.56 -17.63
N SER A 79 -25.85 9.25 -18.64
CA SER A 79 -25.45 10.55 -19.13
C SER A 79 -25.56 11.59 -18.02
N ASP A 80 -24.51 11.79 -17.21
CA ASP A 80 -24.23 13.02 -16.44
C ASP A 80 -22.94 12.85 -15.60
N ALA A 81 -21.77 12.89 -16.25
CA ALA A 81 -20.53 13.21 -15.55
C ALA A 81 -19.52 13.79 -16.54
N SER A 82 -19.71 15.07 -16.84
CA SER A 82 -18.71 15.92 -17.47
C SER A 82 -17.45 15.97 -16.59
N SER A 83 -16.50 15.06 -16.81
CA SER A 83 -15.19 15.10 -16.16
C SER A 83 -14.28 16.07 -16.93
N SER A 84 -14.61 17.36 -16.84
CA SER A 84 -13.72 18.45 -17.19
C SER A 84 -12.81 18.73 -16.00
N GLY A 85 -11.52 18.84 -16.28
CA GLY A 85 -10.44 18.78 -15.30
C GLY A 85 -10.46 19.86 -14.22
N SER A 86 -9.76 19.57 -13.12
CA SER A 86 -9.11 20.54 -12.22
C SER A 86 -8.24 19.81 -11.19
N LEU A 87 -6.95 19.68 -11.47
CA LEU A 87 -5.90 19.28 -10.51
C LEU A 87 -5.52 20.44 -9.55
N MET A 88 -6.50 21.23 -9.12
CA MET A 88 -6.33 22.34 -8.16
C MET A 88 -7.38 22.31 -7.04
N GLY A 89 -7.80 21.11 -6.62
CA GLY A 89 -8.96 20.96 -5.71
C GLY A 89 -8.74 20.17 -4.42
N SER A 90 -7.59 19.53 -4.18
CA SER A 90 -7.35 18.85 -2.90
C SER A 90 -6.83 19.84 -1.85
N SER A 91 -7.67 20.80 -1.47
CA SER A 91 -7.45 21.56 -0.25
C SER A 91 -7.52 20.60 0.93
N VAL A 92 -6.36 20.08 1.36
CA VAL A 92 -6.20 19.31 2.58
C VAL A 92 -6.83 20.13 3.71
N ILE A 93 -7.88 19.60 4.33
CA ILE A 93 -8.50 20.22 5.50
C ILE A 93 -7.44 20.24 6.60
N ARG A 94 -6.77 21.38 6.77
CA ARG A 94 -5.76 21.57 7.81
C ARG A 94 -6.45 21.97 9.09
N HIS A 95 -6.54 21.04 10.04
CA HIS A 95 -6.96 21.38 11.41
C HIS A 95 -5.86 22.24 12.06
N ASN A 96 -6.15 23.54 12.19
CA ASN A 96 -5.28 24.50 12.83
C ASN A 96 -5.76 24.80 14.26
N VAL A 97 -4.82 24.95 15.18
CA VAL A 97 -5.05 25.41 16.55
C VAL A 97 -4.58 26.86 16.66
N LYS A 98 -5.35 27.70 17.36
CA LYS A 98 -4.98 29.09 17.62
C LYS A 98 -4.04 29.15 18.82
N CYS A 99 -2.84 29.66 18.61
CA CYS A 99 -1.93 29.96 19.70
C CYS A 99 -2.38 31.23 20.44
N LYS A 100 -1.96 31.40 21.71
CA LYS A 100 -2.21 32.61 22.52
C LYS A 100 -1.66 33.89 21.87
N CYS A 101 -0.65 33.78 21.02
CA CYS A 101 -0.10 34.90 20.24
C CYS A 101 -0.96 35.30 19.02
N GLY A 102 -2.11 34.64 18.80
CA GLY A 102 -3.03 34.91 17.69
C GLY A 102 -2.71 34.16 16.39
N GLN A 103 -1.55 33.49 16.30
CA GLN A 103 -1.19 32.75 15.10
C GLN A 103 -1.86 31.37 15.03
N ALA A 104 -2.43 31.05 13.87
CA ALA A 104 -2.96 29.73 13.56
C ALA A 104 -1.83 28.80 13.15
N VAL A 105 -1.62 27.73 13.92
CA VAL A 105 -0.57 26.75 13.69
C VAL A 105 -1.21 25.38 13.50
N PRO A 106 -0.71 24.52 12.61
CA PRO A 106 -1.26 23.18 12.45
C PRO A 106 -1.23 22.38 13.77
N MET A 107 -2.27 21.58 14.03
CA MET A 107 -2.45 20.86 15.30
C MET A 107 -1.29 19.90 15.68
N TRP A 108 -0.49 19.45 14.71
CA TRP A 108 0.65 18.56 14.91
C TRP A 108 1.89 19.26 15.49
N PHE A 109 1.92 20.59 15.53
CA PHE A 109 3.00 21.35 16.14
C PHE A 109 2.87 21.38 17.66
N ALA A 110 3.87 20.86 18.37
CA ALA A 110 3.93 20.92 19.82
C ALA A 110 4.18 22.34 20.37
N LYS A 111 4.90 23.18 19.60
CA LYS A 111 5.20 24.58 19.92
C LYS A 111 4.81 25.49 18.78
N CYS A 112 4.35 26.70 19.09
CA CYS A 112 4.13 27.73 18.09
C CYS A 112 5.48 28.20 17.52
N PRO A 113 5.68 28.22 16.19
CA PRO A 113 6.94 28.64 15.57
C PRO A 113 7.24 30.14 15.79
N SER A 114 6.23 30.95 16.06
CA SER A 114 6.40 32.41 16.19
C SER A 114 6.69 32.86 17.61
N CYS A 115 6.15 32.19 18.63
CA CYS A 115 6.32 32.60 20.03
C CYS A 115 6.92 31.52 20.93
N GLY A 116 7.22 30.32 20.41
CA GLY A 116 7.86 29.23 21.15
C GLY A 116 7.00 28.56 22.23
N ASN A 117 5.80 29.09 22.52
CA ASN A 117 4.90 28.53 23.52
C ASN A 117 4.33 27.18 23.09
N PHE A 118 4.17 26.28 24.06
CA PHE A 118 3.53 24.98 23.86
C PHE A 118 2.02 25.14 23.73
N MET A 119 1.43 24.43 22.76
CA MET A 119 -0.03 24.39 22.60
C MET A 119 -0.56 23.18 23.37
N GLU A 120 -1.38 23.40 24.40
CA GLU A 120 -2.04 22.32 25.14
C GLU A 120 -3.20 21.76 24.30
N ARG A 121 -3.13 20.47 23.97
CA ARG A 121 -4.25 19.74 23.35
C ARG A 121 -5.28 19.46 24.45
N ARG A 122 -6.45 20.09 24.35
CA ARG A 122 -7.62 19.77 25.16
C ARG A 122 -8.48 18.71 24.48
#